data_AF-A0A1F7R0M3-F1
#
_entry.id   AF-A0A1F7R0M3-F1
#
_cell.length_a   1.000
_cell.length_b   1.000
_cell.length_c   1.000
_cell.angle_alpha   90.00
_cell.angle_beta   90.00
_cell.angle_gamma   90.00
#
_symmetry.space_group_name_H-M   'P 1'
#
loop_
_entity.id
_entity.type
_entity.pdbx_description
1 polymer ?
#
loop_
_entity_poly.entity_id
_entity_poly.type
_entity_poly.pdbx_seq_one_letter_code
_entity_poly.pdbx_strand_id
1 'polypeptide(L)'
;MGLWAEFMETTRQFFHDRLVLLLTAAIAVMLVVGVSLILFRFDVSKNPTTIVAWRPNISGASYQSGKPIDIYALAVFMAVTACAAIVLGARTYQIKRYISIFVLASSLLLIILTTIVANALISLQ
;
A
#
# COMPACT_ATOMS: atom_id res chain seq x y z
N MET A 1 -34.49 -2.75 -13.57
CA MET A 1 -33.57 -3.89 -13.79
C MET A 1 -32.33 -3.54 -14.62
N GLY A 2 -32.31 -2.50 -15.46
CA GLY A 2 -31.16 -2.18 -16.33
C GLY A 2 -29.87 -1.70 -15.64
N LEU A 3 -29.97 -0.89 -14.58
CA LEU A 3 -28.80 -0.25 -13.96
C LEU A 3 -27.84 -1.24 -13.26
N TRP A 4 -28.37 -2.34 -12.74
CA TRP A 4 -27.57 -3.42 -12.13
C TRP A 4 -26.91 -4.32 -13.18
N ALA A 5 -27.54 -4.47 -14.36
CA ALA A 5 -27.01 -5.26 -15.45
C ALA A 5 -25.79 -4.55 -16.09
N GLU A 6 -25.90 -3.25 -16.37
CA GLU A 6 -24.79 -2.44 -16.88
C GLU A 6 -23.58 -2.40 -15.92
N PHE A 7 -23.85 -2.36 -14.61
CA PHE A 7 -22.81 -2.40 -13.59
C PHE A 7 -22.02 -3.72 -13.60
N MET A 8 -22.72 -4.84 -13.75
CA MET A 8 -22.10 -6.16 -13.84
C MET A 8 -21.28 -6.34 -15.12
N GLU A 9 -21.78 -5.82 -16.25
CA GLU A 9 -21.14 -5.96 -17.56
C GLU A 9 -19.83 -5.17 -17.65
N THR A 10 -19.83 -3.93 -17.15
CA THR A 10 -18.63 -3.08 -17.07
C THR A 10 -17.60 -3.59 -16.07
N THR A 11 -18.03 -4.17 -14.94
CA THR A 11 -17.13 -4.83 -13.98
C THR A 11 -16.48 -6.06 -14.61
N ARG A 12 -17.20 -6.80 -15.44
CA ARG A 12 -16.64 -7.95 -16.18
C ARG A 12 -15.59 -7.49 -17.19
N GLN A 13 -15.81 -6.35 -17.83
CA GLN A 13 -14.86 -5.76 -18.78
C GLN A 13 -13.59 -5.22 -18.09
N PHE A 14 -13.70 -4.71 -16.86
CA PHE A 14 -12.56 -4.30 -16.03
C PHE A 14 -11.55 -5.45 -15.82
N PHE A 15 -12.03 -6.65 -15.49
CA PHE A 15 -11.18 -7.83 -15.31
C PHE A 15 -10.75 -8.52 -16.62
N HIS A 16 -11.30 -8.12 -17.77
CA HIS A 16 -10.83 -8.60 -19.08
C HIS A 16 -9.75 -7.72 -19.71
N ASP A 17 -9.58 -6.48 -19.23
CA ASP A 17 -8.50 -5.61 -19.69
C ASP A 17 -7.18 -6.08 -19.10
N ARG A 18 -6.28 -6.56 -19.98
CA ARG A 18 -4.96 -7.11 -19.61
C ARG A 18 -4.14 -6.13 -18.77
N LEU A 19 -4.21 -4.83 -19.06
CA LEU A 19 -3.39 -3.83 -18.38
C LEU A 19 -3.92 -3.58 -16.97
N VAL A 20 -5.23 -3.40 -16.84
CA VAL A 20 -5.91 -3.27 -15.54
C VAL A 20 -5.68 -4.52 -14.69
N LEU A 21 -5.86 -5.71 -15.27
CA LEU A 21 -5.63 -6.98 -14.59
C LEU A 21 -4.17 -7.10 -14.10
N LEU A 22 -3.20 -6.72 -14.94
CA LEU A 22 -1.79 -6.70 -14.57
C LEU A 22 -1.55 -5.75 -13.40
N LEU A 23 -2.06 -4.52 -13.45
CA LEU A 23 -1.89 -3.54 -12.37
C LEU A 23 -2.54 -4.00 -11.06
N THR A 24 -3.74 -4.55 -11.13
CA THR A 24 -4.43 -5.11 -9.96
C THR A 24 -3.66 -6.29 -9.37
N ALA A 25 -3.16 -7.19 -10.21
CA ALA A 25 -2.32 -8.30 -9.77
C ALA A 25 -1.00 -7.81 -9.14
N ALA A 26 -0.35 -6.83 -9.75
CA ALA A 26 0.87 -6.22 -9.21
C ALA A 26 0.63 -5.56 -7.85
N ILE A 27 -0.49 -4.85 -7.68
CA ILE A 27 -0.91 -4.29 -6.39
C ILE A 27 -1.10 -5.41 -5.36
N ALA A 28 -1.81 -6.48 -5.71
CA ALA A 28 -2.06 -7.59 -4.80
C ALA A 28 -0.76 -8.30 -4.37
N VAL A 29 0.15 -8.56 -5.31
CA VAL A 29 1.46 -9.13 -5.03
C VAL A 29 2.28 -8.19 -4.13
N MET A 30 2.34 -6.90 -4.47
CA MET A 30 3.10 -5.92 -3.69
C MET A 30 2.52 -5.72 -2.29
N LEU A 31 1.20 -5.81 -2.12
CA LEU A 31 0.55 -5.81 -0.82
C LEU A 31 1.04 -7.01 0.02
N VAL A 32 0.98 -8.23 -0.53
CA VAL A 32 1.42 -9.43 0.19
C VAL A 32 2.90 -9.33 0.54
N VAL A 33 3.75 -8.93 -0.41
CA VAL A 33 5.20 -8.78 -0.19
C VAL A 33 5.49 -7.71 0.87
N GLY A 34 4.90 -6.52 0.75
CA GLY A 34 5.14 -5.41 1.67
C GLY A 34 4.64 -5.68 3.08
N VAL A 35 3.44 -6.26 3.23
CA VAL A 35 2.91 -6.67 4.53
C VAL A 35 3.75 -7.78 5.14
N SER A 36 4.13 -8.80 4.36
CA SER A 36 4.98 -9.89 4.85
C SER A 36 6.35 -9.38 5.30
N LEU A 37 6.94 -8.41 4.59
CA LEU A 37 8.19 -7.78 4.98
C LEU A 37 8.06 -7.17 6.38
N ILE A 38 7.00 -6.41 6.62
CA ILE A 38 6.76 -5.76 7.92
C ILE A 38 6.53 -6.81 9.01
N LEU A 39 5.63 -7.77 8.78
CA LEU A 39 5.24 -8.75 9.80
C LEU A 39 6.38 -9.72 10.17
N PHE A 40 7.24 -10.09 9.21
CA PHE A 40 8.29 -11.09 9.45
C PHE A 40 9.64 -10.49 9.80
N ARG A 41 9.96 -9.27 9.36
CA ARG A 41 11.25 -8.65 9.70
C ARG A 41 11.21 -7.83 10.98
N PHE A 42 10.07 -7.30 11.38
CA PHE A 42 9.96 -6.49 12.59
C PHE A 42 9.62 -7.37 13.80
N ASP A 43 10.60 -7.54 14.69
CA ASP A 43 10.46 -8.27 15.95
C ASP A 43 10.43 -7.29 17.13
N VAL A 44 9.23 -7.07 17.68
CA VAL A 44 8.99 -6.17 18.81
C VAL A 44 9.76 -6.59 20.07
N SER A 45 10.05 -7.89 20.24
CA SER A 45 10.77 -8.40 21.40
C SER A 45 12.25 -8.00 21.40
N LYS A 46 12.82 -7.79 20.20
CA LYS A 46 14.22 -7.38 20.02
C LYS A 46 14.35 -5.86 19.92
N ASN A 47 13.36 -5.18 19.35
CA ASN A 47 13.34 -3.74 19.12
C ASN A 47 12.12 -3.09 19.78
N PRO A 48 12.19 -2.77 21.09
CA PRO A 48 11.06 -2.23 21.84
C PRO A 48 10.67 -0.79 21.46
N THR A 49 11.52 -0.11 20.68
CA THR A 49 11.36 1.29 20.28
C THR A 49 11.57 1.46 18.77
N THR A 50 10.73 2.26 18.13
CA THR A 50 10.84 2.59 16.70
C THR A 50 11.43 4.00 16.52
N ILE A 51 12.19 4.24 15.45
CA ILE A 51 12.73 5.58 15.20
C ILE A 51 11.63 6.43 14.53
N VAL A 52 11.17 7.48 15.23
CA VAL A 52 10.13 8.40 14.74
C VAL A 52 10.73 9.67 14.12
N ALA A 53 11.80 10.20 14.73
CA ALA A 53 12.43 11.43 14.26
C ALA A 53 13.92 11.48 14.60
N TRP A 54 14.72 11.99 13.66
CA TRP A 54 16.11 12.36 13.88
C TRP A 54 16.21 13.74 14.53
N ARG A 55 16.90 13.85 15.67
CA ARG A 55 17.11 15.10 16.39
C ARG A 55 18.63 15.31 16.59
N PRO A 56 19.30 16.04 15.68
CA PRO A 56 20.76 16.16 15.70
C PRO A 56 21.33 17.02 16.85
N ASN A 57 20.49 17.76 17.60
CA ASN A 57 20.94 18.82 18.50
C ASN A 57 20.58 18.61 19.99
N ILE A 58 20.43 17.37 20.44
CA ILE A 58 20.20 17.06 21.87
C ILE A 58 21.35 16.17 22.35
N SER A 59 21.98 16.51 23.49
CA SER A 59 23.13 15.79 24.08
C SER A 59 22.75 14.44 24.71
N GLY A 60 22.02 13.60 23.97
CA GLY A 60 21.52 12.28 24.33
C GLY A 60 21.08 11.51 23.07
N ALA A 61 20.46 10.33 23.22
CA ALA A 61 20.06 9.48 22.10
C ALA A 61 19.35 10.29 20.99
N SER A 62 19.99 10.37 19.81
CA SER A 62 19.63 11.28 18.71
C SER A 62 18.34 10.90 17.97
N TYR A 63 17.65 9.85 18.43
CA TYR A 63 16.42 9.33 17.85
C TYR A 63 15.27 9.44 18.84
N GLN A 64 14.17 10.08 18.43
CA GLN A 64 12.93 9.99 19.17
C GLN A 64 12.36 8.58 18.99
N SER A 65 12.26 7.85 20.09
CA SER A 65 11.68 6.51 20.14
C SER A 65 10.14 6.58 20.14
N GLY A 66 9.51 5.98 19.15
CA GLY A 66 8.08 5.76 19.03
C GLY A 66 7.67 4.36 19.44
N LYS A 67 6.38 4.08 19.22
CA LYS A 67 5.79 2.80 19.59
C LYS A 67 6.00 1.80 18.43
N PRO A 68 6.23 0.51 18.72
CA PRO A 68 6.25 -0.56 17.73
C PRO A 68 5.03 -0.59 16.80
N ILE A 69 3.87 -0.11 17.29
CA ILE A 69 2.63 -0.01 16.53
C ILE A 69 2.74 0.89 15.28
N ASP A 70 3.65 1.88 15.30
CA ASP A 70 3.81 2.85 14.22
C ASP A 70 4.33 2.17 12.94
N ILE A 71 5.08 1.06 13.05
CA ILE A 71 5.52 0.25 11.91
C ILE A 71 4.36 -0.59 11.35
N TYR A 72 3.52 -1.16 12.21
CA TYR A 72 2.33 -1.90 11.75
C TYR A 72 1.30 -0.98 11.06
N ALA A 73 1.28 0.32 11.37
CA ALA A 73 0.45 1.29 10.67
C ALA A 73 0.80 1.39 9.18
N LEU A 74 2.06 1.15 8.79
CA LEU A 74 2.45 1.07 7.38
C LEU A 74 1.79 -0.13 6.69
N ALA A 75 1.72 -1.29 7.34
CA ALA A 75 1.04 -2.46 6.78
C ALA A 75 -0.47 -2.21 6.59
N VAL A 76 -1.11 -1.56 7.57
CA VAL A 76 -2.52 -1.15 7.48
C VAL A 76 -2.71 -0.15 6.33
N PHE A 77 -1.83 0.84 6.21
CA PHE A 77 -1.85 1.80 5.11
C PHE A 77 -1.80 1.10 3.75
N MET A 78 -0.88 0.15 3.56
CA MET A 78 -0.79 -0.63 2.31
C MET A 78 -2.09 -1.37 1.99
N ALA A 79 -2.70 -2.02 2.98
CA ALA A 79 -3.95 -2.76 2.81
C ALA A 79 -5.10 -1.83 2.41
N VAL A 80 -5.23 -0.69 3.10
CA VAL A 80 -6.26 0.32 2.79
C VAL A 80 -6.03 0.90 1.40
N THR A 81 -4.79 1.26 1.04
CA THR A 81 -4.46 1.79 -0.28
C THR A 81 -4.75 0.79 -1.39
N ALA A 82 -4.41 -0.49 -1.21
CA ALA A 82 -4.69 -1.53 -2.20
C ALA A 82 -6.20 -1.73 -2.41
N CYS A 83 -6.98 -1.83 -1.32
CA CYS A 83 -8.43 -1.94 -1.38
C CYS A 83 -9.06 -0.72 -2.05
N ALA A 84 -8.64 0.49 -1.65
CA ALA A 84 -9.12 1.74 -2.24
C ALA A 84 -8.78 1.83 -3.73
N ALA A 85 -7.58 1.40 -4.14
CA ALA A 85 -7.15 1.38 -5.53
C ALA A 85 -8.04 0.49 -6.40
N ILE A 86 -8.41 -0.69 -5.91
CA ILE A 86 -9.28 -1.62 -6.65
C ILE A 86 -10.69 -1.03 -6.77
N VAL A 87 -11.26 -0.53 -5.67
CA VAL A 87 -12.61 0.06 -5.67
C VAL A 87 -12.68 1.30 -6.56
N LEU A 88 -11.74 2.24 -6.41
CA LEU A 88 -11.67 3.44 -7.24
C LEU A 88 -11.34 3.12 -8.69
N GLY A 89 -10.46 2.15 -8.93
CA GLY A 89 -10.12 1.64 -10.26
C GLY A 89 -11.35 1.11 -10.98
N ALA A 90 -12.17 0.29 -10.33
CA ALA A 90 -13.41 -0.23 -10.91
C ALA A 90 -14.43 0.88 -11.22
N ARG A 91 -14.62 1.83 -10.28
CA ARG A 91 -15.56 2.96 -10.48
C ARG A 91 -15.11 3.90 -11.60
N THR A 92 -13.83 4.24 -11.64
CA THR A 92 -13.30 5.16 -12.66
C THR A 92 -13.22 4.52 -14.04
N TYR A 93 -13.15 3.19 -14.13
CA TYR A 93 -13.16 2.46 -15.39
C TYR A 93 -14.47 2.65 -16.16
N GLN A 94 -15.60 2.71 -15.44
CA GLN A 94 -16.91 3.02 -16.03
C GLN A 94 -16.97 4.41 -16.66
N ILE A 95 -16.22 5.36 -16.10
CA ILE A 95 -16.15 6.73 -16.63
C ILE A 95 -15.25 6.72 -17.86
N LYS A 96 -13.95 6.46 -17.66
CA LYS A 96 -12.94 6.38 -18.72
C LYS A 96 -11.79 5.48 -18.29
N ARG A 97 -11.47 4.50 -19.13
CA ARG A 97 -10.37 3.53 -18.95
C ARG A 97 -9.05 4.17 -18.49
N TYR A 98 -8.61 5.25 -19.13
CA TYR A 98 -7.32 5.87 -18.80
C TYR A 98 -7.25 6.44 -17.37
N ILE A 99 -8.39 6.86 -16.80
CA ILE A 99 -8.46 7.36 -15.42
C ILE A 99 -8.22 6.20 -14.46
N SER A 100 -8.84 5.06 -14.73
CA SER A 100 -8.64 3.84 -13.95
C SER A 100 -7.19 3.36 -13.98
N ILE A 101 -6.57 3.35 -15.17
CA ILE A 101 -5.16 3.00 -15.32
C ILE A 101 -4.29 3.95 -14.51
N PHE A 102 -4.54 5.26 -14.59
CA PHE A 102 -3.79 6.25 -13.83
C PHE A 102 -3.92 6.03 -12.32
N VAL A 103 -5.13 5.82 -11.81
CA VAL A 103 -5.38 5.54 -10.39
C VAL A 103 -4.64 4.29 -9.94
N LEU A 104 -4.77 3.17 -10.67
CA LEU A 104 -4.11 1.92 -10.33
C LEU A 104 -2.58 2.06 -10.38
N ALA A 105 -2.03 2.73 -11.39
CA ALA A 105 -0.59 2.95 -11.51
C ALA A 105 -0.04 3.84 -10.38
N SER A 106 -0.74 4.92 -10.04
CA SER A 106 -0.36 5.78 -8.90
C SER A 106 -0.42 5.04 -7.57
N SER A 107 -1.45 4.20 -7.36
CA SER A 107 -1.55 3.37 -6.15
C SER A 107 -0.45 2.31 -6.08
N LEU A 108 -0.10 1.68 -7.20
CA LEU A 108 1.02 0.75 -7.25
C LEU A 108 2.34 1.43 -6.87
N LEU A 109 2.60 2.62 -7.41
CA LEU A 109 3.77 3.43 -7.04
C LEU A 109 3.79 3.78 -5.56
N LEU A 110 2.65 4.18 -4.98
CA LEU A 110 2.54 4.44 -3.55
C LEU A 110 2.89 3.22 -2.71
N ILE A 111 2.35 2.04 -3.05
CA ILE A 111 2.65 0.79 -2.33
C ILE A 111 4.14 0.44 -2.44
N ILE A 112 4.76 0.61 -3.63
CA ILE A 112 6.21 0.40 -3.81
C ILE A 112 7.02 1.32 -2.89
N LEU A 113 6.70 2.62 -2.88
CA LEU A 113 7.40 3.58 -2.03
C LEU A 113 7.22 3.26 -0.54
N THR A 114 6.01 2.88 -0.12
CA THR A 114 5.76 2.43 1.25
C THR A 114 6.60 1.20 1.60
N THR A 115 6.75 0.22 0.70
CA THR A 115 7.62 -0.94 0.94
C THR A 115 9.07 -0.52 1.14
N ILE A 116 9.59 0.39 0.31
CA ILE A 116 10.96 0.89 0.41
C ILE A 116 11.17 1.61 1.74
N VAL A 117 10.22 2.48 2.13
CA VAL A 117 10.26 3.20 3.40
C VAL A 117 10.20 2.25 4.59
N ALA A 118 9.31 1.27 4.57
CA ALA A 118 9.19 0.25 5.61
C ALA A 118 10.49 -0.55 5.76
N ASN A 119 11.09 -0.98 4.65
CA ASN A 119 12.37 -1.67 4.64
C ASN A 119 13.51 -0.81 5.22
N ALA A 120 13.59 0.47 4.84
CA ALA A 120 14.61 1.38 5.34
C ALA A 120 14.48 1.60 6.85
N LEU A 121 13.24 1.80 7.34
CA LEU A 121 12.97 1.98 8.77
C LEU A 121 13.31 0.73 9.58
N ILE A 122 12.94 -0.46 9.10
CA ILE A 122 13.25 -1.73 9.79
C ILE A 122 14.76 -2.02 9.76
N SER A 123 15.48 -1.63 8.70
CA SER A 123 16.92 -1.85 8.58
C SER A 123 17.78 -0.92 9.46
N LEU A 124 17.20 0.17 9.97
CA LEU A 124 17.87 1.14 10.85
C LEU A 124 17.76 0.77 12.34
N GLN A 125 17.02 -0.29 12.66
CA GLN A 125 16.79 -0.80 14.02
C GLN A 125 17.69 -2.00 14.29
#